data_AF-A0A286U1B2-F1
#
_entry.id   AF-A0A286U1B2-F1
#
_cell.length_a   1.000
_cell.length_b   1.000
_cell.length_c   1.000
_cell.angle_alpha   90.00
_cell.angle_beta   90.00
_cell.angle_gamma   90.00
#
_symmetry.space_group_name_H-M   'P 1'
#
loop_
_entity.id
_entity.type
_entity.pdbx_description
1 polymer ?
#
loop_
_entity_poly.entity_id
_entity_poly.type
_entity_poly.pdbx_seq_one_letter_code
_entity_poly.pdbx_strand_id
1 'polypeptide(L)'
;MWLRFAITDVVPNKPGMGAITIVLPVGLALSTVKKEVTEKYTGVGEVSIEVEILASLTNERIGVAIDRRPGGKIEGFTKWGAVETAFEFWAMRLRTWLDETRGRE
;
A
#
# COMPACT_ATOMS: atom_id res chain seq x y z
N MET A 1 -5.59 2.39 23.94
CA MET A 1 -5.25 3.03 22.65
C MET A 1 -6.33 2.67 21.65
N TRP A 2 -6.70 3.57 20.72
CA TRP A 2 -7.66 3.26 19.64
C TRP A 2 -6.92 3.25 18.31
N LEU A 3 -7.19 2.23 17.48
CA LEU A 3 -6.71 2.19 16.10
C LEU A 3 -7.89 2.31 15.13
N ARG A 4 -7.68 3.07 14.06
CA ARG A 4 -8.58 3.19 12.92
C ARG A 4 -7.82 2.82 11.66
N PHE A 5 -8.49 2.05 10.80
CA PHE A 5 -7.96 1.63 9.51
C PHE A 5 -8.92 2.06 8.42
N ALA A 6 -8.39 2.54 7.31
CA ALA A 6 -9.13 2.82 6.10
C ALA A 6 -8.40 2.24 4.88
N ILE A 7 -9.15 1.68 3.95
CA ILE A 7 -8.66 1.34 2.62
C ILE A 7 -9.04 2.50 1.72
N THR A 8 -8.06 3.13 1.09
CA THR A 8 -8.25 4.33 0.27
C THR A 8 -7.61 4.13 -1.10
N ASP A 9 -7.91 5.05 -2.02
CA ASP A 9 -7.35 5.08 -3.38
C ASP A 9 -7.47 3.76 -4.15
N VAL A 10 -8.58 3.03 -4.00
CA VAL A 10 -8.81 1.78 -4.73
C VAL A 10 -9.05 2.08 -6.21
N VAL A 11 -8.04 1.85 -7.03
CA VAL A 11 -8.11 1.98 -8.49
C VAL A 11 -8.00 0.60 -9.10
N PRO A 12 -9.01 0.10 -9.85
CA PRO A 12 -8.91 -1.18 -10.53
C PRO A 12 -7.94 -1.10 -11.72
N ASN A 13 -7.37 -2.26 -12.06
CA ASN A 13 -6.63 -2.43 -13.31
C ASN A 13 -7.55 -2.22 -14.52
N LYS A 14 -6.96 -1.95 -15.67
CA LYS A 14 -7.64 -1.93 -16.98
C LYS A 14 -7.14 -3.09 -17.87
N PRO A 15 -7.60 -4.33 -17.63
CA PRO A 15 -7.21 -5.48 -18.45
C PRO A 15 -7.58 -5.24 -19.92
N GLY A 16 -6.65 -5.53 -20.83
CA GLY A 16 -6.88 -5.38 -22.28
C GLY A 16 -6.31 -4.10 -22.90
N MET A 17 -5.74 -3.18 -22.11
CA MET A 17 -4.82 -2.18 -22.67
C MET A 17 -3.54 -2.90 -23.13
N GLY A 18 -3.26 -2.88 -24.43
CA GLY A 18 -2.20 -3.67 -25.07
C GLY A 18 -0.75 -3.33 -24.66
N ALA A 19 -0.54 -2.32 -23.81
CA ALA A 19 0.78 -1.97 -23.30
C ALA A 19 0.72 -1.56 -21.82
N ILE A 20 1.27 -2.42 -20.96
CA ILE A 20 1.60 -2.09 -19.57
C ILE A 20 3.05 -1.57 -19.57
N THR A 21 3.24 -0.26 -19.38
CA THR A 21 4.56 0.42 -19.45
C THR A 21 4.92 1.07 -18.12
N ILE A 22 6.21 1.16 -17.81
CA ILE A 22 6.70 1.79 -16.58
C ILE A 22 6.57 3.31 -16.70
N VAL A 23 5.91 3.94 -15.73
CA VAL A 23 5.82 5.38 -15.52
C VAL A 23 6.70 5.75 -14.34
N LEU A 24 7.72 6.56 -14.60
CA LEU A 24 8.52 7.17 -13.54
C LEU A 24 7.79 8.40 -13.00
N PRO A 25 7.60 8.53 -11.68
CA PRO A 25 7.03 9.73 -11.10
C PRO A 25 8.05 10.88 -11.19
N VAL A 26 7.85 11.79 -12.16
CA VAL A 26 8.75 12.94 -12.41
C VAL A 26 8.62 14.05 -11.34
N GLY A 27 7.68 13.94 -10.38
CA GLY A 27 7.26 15.07 -9.54
C GLY A 27 7.64 15.10 -8.05
N LEU A 28 8.30 14.08 -7.48
CA LEU A 28 8.51 13.99 -6.01
C LEU A 28 9.94 14.39 -5.59
N ALA A 29 10.31 15.65 -5.83
CA ALA A 29 11.62 16.19 -5.45
C ALA A 29 11.63 16.99 -4.12
N LEU A 30 10.54 17.03 -3.35
CA LEU A 30 10.40 18.04 -2.28
C LEU A 30 10.22 17.55 -0.83
N SER A 31 10.40 16.28 -0.49
CA SER A 31 10.49 15.92 0.94
C SER A 31 11.26 14.63 1.21
N THR A 32 12.52 14.83 1.61
CA THR A 32 13.42 14.09 2.53
C THR A 32 12.95 12.78 3.19
N VAL A 33 12.37 11.84 2.45
CA VAL A 33 12.20 10.43 2.85
C VAL A 33 12.54 9.58 1.64
N LYS A 34 13.27 8.48 1.87
CA LYS A 34 13.89 7.60 0.89
C LYS A 34 13.04 7.44 -0.37
N LYS A 35 13.62 7.87 -1.50
CA LYS A 35 13.10 7.78 -2.85
C LYS A 35 13.15 6.32 -3.28
N GLU A 36 12.24 5.49 -2.79
CA GLU A 36 11.95 4.23 -3.48
C GLU A 36 11.34 4.61 -4.82
N VAL A 37 12.01 4.21 -5.91
CA VAL A 37 11.48 4.36 -7.26
C VAL A 37 10.26 3.46 -7.34
N THR A 38 9.10 4.00 -6.97
CA THR A 38 7.84 3.30 -7.11
C THR A 38 7.56 3.20 -8.60
N GLU A 39 7.95 2.08 -9.22
CA GLU A 39 7.59 1.74 -10.59
C GLU A 39 6.07 1.63 -10.66
N LYS A 40 5.42 2.63 -11.26
CA LYS A 40 3.97 2.58 -11.51
C LYS A 40 3.74 2.21 -12.95
N TYR A 41 2.89 1.24 -13.21
CA TYR A 41 2.62 0.81 -14.57
C TYR A 41 1.35 1.47 -15.15
N THR A 42 1.38 1.88 -16.43
CA THR A 42 0.19 2.39 -17.12
C THR A 42 -0.88 1.30 -17.22
N GLY A 43 -2.12 1.63 -16.85
CA GLY A 43 -3.24 0.68 -16.89
C GLY A 43 -3.27 -0.30 -15.70
N VAL A 44 -2.30 -0.20 -14.79
CA VAL A 44 -2.29 -0.94 -13.53
C VAL A 44 -2.79 -0.03 -12.41
N GLY A 45 -3.68 -0.61 -11.61
CA GLY A 45 -4.33 -0.04 -10.46
C GLY A 45 -3.41 0.06 -9.26
N GLU A 46 -3.97 0.56 -8.18
CA GLU A 46 -3.29 0.79 -6.92
C GLU A 46 -4.30 0.77 -5.78
N VAL A 47 -3.80 0.60 -4.57
CA VAL A 47 -4.58 0.71 -3.35
C VAL A 47 -3.69 1.21 -2.21
N SER A 48 -4.30 1.94 -1.29
CA SER A 48 -3.65 2.46 -0.09
C SER A 48 -4.33 1.90 1.16
N ILE A 49 -3.55 1.74 2.23
CA ILE A 49 -4.05 1.57 3.59
C ILE A 49 -3.61 2.75 4.44
N GLU A 50 -4.54 3.33 5.16
CA GLU A 50 -4.33 4.43 6.10
C GLU A 50 -4.64 3.96 7.52
N VAL A 51 -3.76 4.29 8.44
CA VAL A 51 -3.87 3.92 9.86
C VAL A 51 -3.74 5.17 10.72
N GLU A 52 -4.68 5.35 11.63
CA GLU A 52 -4.64 6.41 12.65
C GLU A 52 -4.65 5.78 14.05
N ILE A 53 -3.77 6.28 14.92
CA ILE A 53 -3.63 5.85 16.31
C ILE A 53 -3.99 7.01 17.23
N LEU A 54 -4.96 6.78 18.11
CA LEU A 54 -5.44 7.78 19.07
C LEU A 54 -5.16 7.35 20.53
N ALA A 55 -4.77 8.31 21.35
CA ALA A 55 -4.69 8.15 22.80
C ALA A 55 -6.09 7.97 23.40
N SER A 56 -6.29 6.95 24.24
CA SER A 56 -7.64 6.59 24.71
C SER A 56 -8.28 7.57 25.67
N LEU A 57 -7.49 8.35 26.41
CA LEU A 57 -8.01 9.29 27.41
C LEU A 57 -8.38 10.64 26.79
N THR A 58 -7.63 11.08 25.78
CA THR A 58 -7.74 12.43 25.20
C THR A 58 -8.31 12.45 23.79
N ASN A 59 -8.40 11.30 23.11
CA ASN A 59 -8.65 11.19 21.67
C ASN A 59 -7.63 11.96 20.80
N GLU A 60 -6.49 12.32 21.38
CA GLU A 60 -5.43 12.99 20.64
C GLU A 60 -4.74 11.99 19.70
N ARG A 61 -4.43 12.46 18.49
CA ARG A 61 -3.75 11.66 17.48
C ARG A 61 -2.27 11.56 17.79
N ILE A 62 -1.82 10.35 18.10
CA ILE A 62 -0.44 10.06 18.51
C ILE A 62 0.36 9.33 17.42
N GLY A 63 -0.29 8.91 16.33
CA GLY A 63 0.39 8.32 15.18
C GLY A 63 -0.49 8.23 13.94
N VAL A 64 0.14 8.32 12.77
CA VAL A 64 -0.47 8.05 11.47
C VAL A 64 0.50 7.28 10.59
N ALA A 65 -0.03 6.38 9.78
CA ALA A 65 0.73 5.68 8.75
C ALA A 65 -0.11 5.57 7.49
N ILE A 66 0.54 5.73 6.34
CA ILE A 66 -0.06 5.52 5.02
C ILE A 66 0.89 4.61 4.27
N ASP A 67 0.39 3.49 3.77
CA ASP A 67 1.12 2.66 2.82
C ASP A 67 0.35 2.56 1.51
N ARG A 68 0.99 2.99 0.42
CA ARG A 68 0.42 2.98 -0.93
C ARG A 68 1.14 1.95 -1.76
N ARG A 69 0.39 1.06 -2.40
CA ARG A 69 0.94 -0.04 -3.20
C ARG A 69 0.38 0.04 -4.63
N PRO A 70 1.19 0.45 -5.62
CA PRO A 70 0.82 0.21 -7.01
C PRO A 70 0.94 -1.27 -7.34
N GLY A 71 0.09 -1.75 -8.24
CA GLY A 71 0.27 -3.08 -8.82
C GLY A 71 1.48 -3.10 -9.76
N GLY A 72 2.04 -4.29 -9.94
CA GLY A 72 3.05 -4.56 -10.96
C GLY A 72 2.44 -4.99 -12.30
N LYS A 73 3.32 -5.35 -13.24
CA LYS A 73 2.93 -5.72 -14.60
C LYS A 73 2.05 -6.97 -14.66
N ILE A 74 2.30 -7.96 -13.80
CA ILE A 74 1.57 -9.24 -13.80
C ILE A 74 0.19 -9.04 -13.19
N GLU A 75 0.12 -8.26 -12.12
CA GLU A 75 -1.09 -7.90 -11.40
C GLU A 75 -2.08 -7.15 -12.31
N GLY A 76 -1.57 -6.41 -13.30
CA GLY A 76 -2.36 -5.69 -14.30
C GLY A 76 -3.25 -6.56 -15.22
N PHE A 77 -3.03 -7.88 -15.28
CA PHE A 77 -3.80 -8.77 -16.16
C PHE A 77 -5.22 -9.06 -15.67
N THR A 78 -5.51 -8.90 -14.38
CA THR A 78 -6.85 -9.09 -13.81
C THR A 78 -7.37 -7.77 -13.27
N LYS A 79 -8.70 -7.57 -13.17
CA LYS A 79 -9.27 -6.28 -12.71
C LYS A 79 -8.81 -5.88 -11.31
N TRP A 80 -8.63 -6.87 -10.41
CA TRP A 80 -8.35 -6.65 -8.99
C TRP A 80 -6.98 -7.16 -8.54
N GLY A 81 -6.15 -7.69 -9.45
CA GLY A 81 -4.85 -8.28 -9.08
C GLY A 81 -3.95 -7.34 -8.29
N ALA A 82 -3.95 -6.05 -8.62
CA ALA A 82 -3.17 -5.05 -7.87
C ALA A 82 -3.63 -4.91 -6.42
N VAL A 83 -4.95 -4.98 -6.19
CA VAL A 83 -5.55 -4.92 -4.86
C VAL A 83 -5.26 -6.21 -4.10
N GLU A 84 -5.52 -7.37 -4.71
CA GLU A 84 -5.28 -8.69 -4.11
C GLU A 84 -3.84 -8.83 -3.62
N THR A 85 -2.86 -8.53 -4.48
CA THR A 85 -1.44 -8.61 -4.11
C THR A 85 -1.03 -7.61 -3.03
N ALA A 86 -1.65 -6.42 -2.97
CA ALA A 86 -1.40 -5.47 -1.89
C ALA A 86 -1.91 -6.01 -0.54
N PHE A 87 -3.11 -6.61 -0.51
CA PHE A 87 -3.63 -7.24 0.70
C PHE A 87 -2.80 -8.44 1.14
N GLU A 88 -2.35 -9.28 0.19
CA GLU A 88 -1.43 -10.38 0.49
C GLU A 88 -0.12 -9.86 1.11
N PHE A 89 0.45 -8.79 0.56
CA PHE A 89 1.65 -8.16 1.11
C PHE A 89 1.45 -7.68 2.56
N TRP A 90 0.36 -6.96 2.83
CA TRP A 90 0.06 -6.48 4.19
C TRP A 90 -0.21 -7.65 5.15
N ALA A 91 -0.94 -8.67 4.71
CA ALA A 91 -1.22 -9.85 5.51
C ALA A 91 0.07 -10.63 5.85
N MET A 92 0.97 -10.80 4.88
CA MET A 92 2.28 -11.43 5.12
C MET A 92 3.11 -10.62 6.12
N ARG A 93 3.16 -9.30 5.97
CA ARG A 93 3.93 -8.44 6.89
C ARG A 93 3.36 -8.47 8.31
N LEU A 94 2.04 -8.43 8.44
CA LEU A 94 1.37 -8.57 9.72
C LEU A 94 1.68 -9.93 10.36
N ARG A 95 1.64 -11.01 9.57
CA ARG A 95 2.00 -12.35 10.03
C ARG A 95 3.46 -12.42 10.50
N THR A 96 4.40 -11.91 9.71
CA THR A 96 5.83 -11.88 10.09
C THR A 96 6.03 -11.13 11.41
N TRP A 97 5.42 -9.95 11.54
CA TRP A 97 5.49 -9.19 12.77
C TRP A 97 4.88 -9.95 13.96
N LEU A 98 3.72 -10.59 13.79
CA LEU A 98 3.11 -11.41 14.84
C LEU A 98 3.98 -12.61 15.23
N ASP A 99 4.60 -13.28 14.27
CA ASP A 99 5.49 -14.42 14.49
C ASP A 99 6.77 -13.99 15.25
N GLU A 100 7.37 -12.86 14.89
CA GLU A 100 8.52 -12.27 15.58
C GLU A 100 8.16 -11.86 17.03
N THR A 101 6.99 -11.24 17.21
CA THR A 101 6.55 -10.75 18.52
C THR A 101 6.11 -11.89 19.45
N ARG A 102 5.63 -13.01 18.89
CA ARG A 102 5.22 -14.19 19.66
C ARG A 102 6.38 -15.03 20.19
N GLY A 103 7.62 -14.79 19.75
CA GLY A 103 8.78 -15.57 20.17
C GLY A 103 8.68 -17.03 19.73
N ARG A 104 9.18 -17.34 18.52
CA ARG A 104 9.67 -18.69 18.29
C ARG A 104 11.04 -18.80 18.98
N GLU A 105 11.06 -19.52 20.10
CA GLU A 105 12.23 -20.28 20.56
C GLU A 105 12.58 -21.37 19.52
#